data_AF-A0A2V7U039-F1
#
_entry.id   AF-A0A2V7U039-F1
#
_cell.length_a   1.000
_cell.length_b   1.000
_cell.length_c   1.000
_cell.angle_alpha   90.00
_cell.angle_beta   90.00
_cell.angle_gamma   90.00
#
_symmetry.space_group_name_H-M   'P 1'
#
loop_
_entity.id
_entity.type
_entity.pdbx_description
1 polymer ?
#
loop_
_entity_poly.entity_id
_entity_poly.type
_entity_poly.pdbx_seq_one_letter_code
_entity_poly.pdbx_strand_id
1 'polypeptide(L)'
;MRPNKLRELLKSNKPTLSTHIHTTWPSVVEAIGHTGLYDYVEFVGEYGPFDLHDLDNLARAGDIYNMSMQLKVDQEPRGFLAQRAIGSGFHSILFADCRSAADVQECVRIVRAETPEDGGTYGVATRRFTYMGYGGTKEYVQALRDIVVAIMIEKPGTVDTLEEVLSVKGVDVVQWGGSDYSMAHRTSRRALFAPATSGGVPRVRNGHQDGRAAPRRDRHRGSGEVLPRHGRPAFLRRHRHHDPAPVVEIPGGGPAQGSRPLTHLRA
;
A
#
# COMPACT_ATOMS: atom_id res chain seq x y z
N MET A 1 15.35 -15.35 7.51
CA MET A 1 14.94 -14.12 6.81
C MET A 1 14.37 -13.14 7.81
N ARG A 2 14.56 -11.85 7.58
CA ARG A 2 13.99 -10.82 8.45
C ARG A 2 12.45 -10.86 8.37
N PRO A 3 11.72 -10.78 9.50
CA PRO A 3 10.28 -10.61 9.48
C PRO A 3 9.86 -9.33 8.76
N ASN A 4 8.78 -9.39 7.99
CA ASN A 4 8.22 -8.23 7.32
C ASN A 4 7.35 -7.42 8.29
N LYS A 5 7.89 -6.30 8.78
CA LYS A 5 7.18 -5.44 9.75
C LYS A 5 5.89 -4.85 9.19
N LEU A 6 5.91 -4.41 7.93
CA LEU A 6 4.71 -3.88 7.27
C LEU A 6 3.59 -4.92 7.20
N ARG A 7 3.92 -6.18 6.87
CA ARG A 7 2.95 -7.29 6.86
C ARG A 7 2.29 -7.52 8.21
N GLU A 8 3.07 -7.46 9.30
CA GLU A 8 2.53 -7.58 10.66
C GLU A 8 1.54 -6.45 10.99
N LEU A 9 1.88 -5.22 10.61
CA LEU A 9 1.02 -4.05 10.83
C LEU A 9 -0.30 -4.17 10.07
N LEU A 10 -0.25 -4.57 8.79
CA LEU A 10 -1.45 -4.83 7.98
C LEU A 10 -2.33 -5.93 8.60
N LYS A 11 -1.73 -7.05 9.05
CA LYS A 11 -2.44 -8.14 9.76
C LYS A 11 -3.09 -7.66 11.07
N SER A 12 -2.50 -6.65 11.73
CA SER A 12 -3.05 -6.05 12.95
C SER A 12 -4.20 -5.06 12.71
N ASN A 13 -4.55 -4.81 11.44
CA ASN A 13 -5.59 -3.87 11.02
C ASN A 13 -5.39 -2.45 11.59
N LYS A 14 -4.12 -2.04 11.73
CA LYS A 14 -3.72 -0.70 12.17
C LYS A 14 -3.34 0.14 10.95
N PRO A 15 -3.61 1.46 10.97
CA PRO A 15 -3.09 2.34 9.94
C PRO A 15 -1.57 2.34 9.96
N THR A 16 -0.98 2.44 8.77
CA THR A 16 0.46 2.58 8.57
C THR A 16 0.80 3.97 8.04
N LEU A 17 1.91 4.55 8.49
CA LEU A 17 2.43 5.82 8.01
C LEU A 17 3.69 5.63 7.17
N SER A 18 3.74 6.31 6.01
CA SER A 18 4.90 6.28 5.12
C SER A 18 5.25 7.63 4.54
N THR A 19 6.43 7.66 3.93
CA THR A 19 6.92 8.77 3.10
C THR A 19 7.61 8.21 1.86
N HIS A 20 7.87 9.09 0.89
CA HIS A 20 8.44 8.75 -0.40
C HIS A 20 9.77 9.47 -0.59
N ILE A 21 10.76 8.76 -1.14
CA ILE A 21 12.06 9.33 -1.50
C ILE A 21 12.35 9.05 -2.98
N HIS A 22 12.96 10.04 -3.65
CA HIS A 22 13.40 9.95 -5.04
C HIS A 22 14.94 9.95 -5.15
N THR A 23 15.63 9.96 -4.00
CA THR A 23 17.09 9.95 -3.89
C THR A 23 17.55 8.57 -3.46
N THR A 24 18.75 8.18 -3.90
CA THR A 24 19.40 6.92 -3.52
C THR A 24 20.29 7.05 -2.28
N TRP A 25 20.19 8.16 -1.54
CA TRP A 25 21.02 8.42 -0.36
C TRP A 25 20.51 7.67 0.88
N PRO A 26 21.24 6.66 1.39
CA PRO A 26 20.79 5.89 2.55
C PRO A 26 20.67 6.74 3.81
N SER A 27 21.48 7.80 3.94
CA SER A 27 21.41 8.78 5.04
C SER A 27 20.04 9.47 5.14
N VAL A 28 19.30 9.60 4.04
CA VAL A 28 17.92 10.14 4.08
C VAL A 28 16.97 9.13 4.71
N VAL A 29 17.11 7.83 4.38
CA VAL A 29 16.35 6.75 5.02
C VAL A 29 16.68 6.68 6.52
N GLU A 30 17.95 6.82 6.89
CA GLU A 30 18.37 6.84 8.30
C GLU A 30 17.82 8.06 9.04
N ALA A 31 17.85 9.25 8.44
CA ALA A 31 17.26 10.45 9.01
C ALA A 31 15.74 10.30 9.23
N ILE A 32 15.03 9.64 8.29
CA ILE A 32 13.63 9.28 8.45
C ILE A 32 13.47 8.28 9.60
N GLY A 33 14.30 7.24 9.65
CA GLY A 33 14.28 6.22 10.71
C GLY A 33 14.49 6.80 12.11
N HIS A 34 15.38 7.79 12.25
CA HIS A 34 15.61 8.52 13.50
C HIS A 34 14.37 9.22 14.06
N THR A 35 13.38 9.54 13.23
CA THR A 35 12.14 10.15 13.72
C THR A 35 11.30 9.16 14.53
N GLY A 36 11.41 7.86 14.25
CA GLY A 36 10.56 6.82 14.84
C GLY A 36 9.07 6.92 14.46
N LEU A 37 8.72 7.73 13.45
CA LEU A 37 7.34 8.01 13.08
C LEU A 37 6.80 7.14 11.92
N TYR A 38 7.68 6.70 11.03
CA TYR A 38 7.30 6.02 9.78
C TYR A 38 7.44 4.51 9.89
N ASP A 39 6.43 3.78 9.42
CA ASP A 39 6.44 2.31 9.38
C ASP A 39 7.24 1.79 8.19
N TYR A 40 7.21 2.53 7.08
CA TYR A 40 7.98 2.23 5.88
C TYR A 40 8.31 3.46 5.04
N VAL A 41 9.35 3.33 4.21
CA VAL A 41 9.72 4.31 3.18
C VAL A 41 9.53 3.70 1.80
N GLU A 42 8.84 4.43 0.92
CA GLU A 42 8.78 4.12 -0.49
C GLU A 42 9.96 4.77 -1.21
N PHE A 43 10.80 3.94 -1.85
CA PHE A 43 11.71 4.41 -2.87
C PHE A 43 11.00 4.42 -4.23
N VAL A 44 10.90 5.60 -4.83
CA VAL A 44 10.17 5.82 -6.09
C VAL A 44 11.10 5.53 -7.27
N GLY A 45 11.42 4.25 -7.48
CA GLY A 45 12.33 3.78 -8.52
C GLY A 45 11.88 4.17 -9.93
N GLU A 46 10.58 4.29 -10.17
CA GLU A 46 9.99 4.77 -11.45
C GLU A 46 10.50 6.16 -11.89
N TYR A 47 10.90 7.02 -10.96
CA TYR A 47 11.31 8.40 -11.27
C TYR A 47 12.79 8.67 -11.02
N GLY A 48 13.37 8.00 -10.03
CA GLY A 48 14.75 8.24 -9.62
C GLY A 48 15.74 7.38 -10.42
N PRO A 49 16.93 7.90 -10.79
CA PRO A 49 18.00 7.04 -11.25
C PRO A 49 18.51 6.18 -10.10
N PHE A 50 18.71 4.87 -10.34
CA PHE A 50 19.32 3.96 -9.38
C PHE A 50 20.01 2.79 -10.08
N ASP A 51 20.87 2.12 -9.33
CA ASP A 51 21.43 0.83 -9.71
C ASP A 51 21.09 -0.26 -8.67
N LEU A 52 21.65 -1.45 -8.87
CA LEU A 52 21.38 -2.61 -8.02
C LEU A 52 22.05 -2.50 -6.65
N HIS A 53 23.12 -1.71 -6.52
CA HIS A 53 23.77 -1.42 -5.24
C HIS A 53 22.95 -0.46 -4.40
N ASP A 54 22.26 0.50 -5.02
CA ASP A 54 21.35 1.40 -4.33
C ASP A 54 20.24 0.63 -3.60
N LEU A 55 19.67 -0.41 -4.24
CA LEU A 55 18.66 -1.24 -3.60
C LEU A 55 19.19 -1.93 -2.33
N ASP A 56 20.39 -2.52 -2.38
CA ASP A 56 21.02 -3.14 -1.21
C ASP A 56 21.28 -2.11 -0.10
N ASN A 57 21.75 -0.91 -0.45
CA ASN A 57 22.09 0.12 0.52
C ASN A 57 20.86 0.77 1.17
N LEU A 58 19.80 1.03 0.38
CA LEU A 58 18.53 1.54 0.90
C LEU A 58 17.86 0.52 1.82
N ALA A 59 17.86 -0.76 1.46
CA ALA A 59 17.34 -1.83 2.31
C ALA A 59 18.13 -1.94 3.63
N ARG A 60 19.47 -1.83 3.59
CA ARG A 60 20.32 -1.79 4.79
C ARG A 60 19.95 -0.63 5.71
N ALA A 61 19.73 0.57 5.17
CA ALA A 61 19.36 1.73 5.99
C ALA A 61 18.00 1.53 6.68
N GLY A 62 17.00 1.00 5.99
CA GLY A 62 15.72 0.64 6.61
C GLY A 62 15.87 -0.40 7.72
N ASP A 63 16.72 -1.41 7.50
CA ASP A 63 16.97 -2.50 8.44
C ASP A 63 17.56 -2.03 9.78
N ILE A 64 18.40 -0.98 9.79
CA ILE A 64 19.00 -0.40 11.00
C ILE A 64 17.92 0.10 11.96
N TYR A 65 16.81 0.64 11.43
CA TYR A 65 15.72 1.22 12.21
C TYR A 65 14.49 0.31 12.33
N ASN A 66 14.58 -0.95 11.88
CA ASN A 66 13.44 -1.86 11.81
C ASN A 66 12.24 -1.27 11.04
N MET A 67 12.55 -0.48 10.02
CA MET A 67 11.58 0.19 9.15
C MET A 67 11.54 -0.54 7.80
N SER A 68 10.33 -0.84 7.31
CA SER A 68 10.19 -1.53 6.04
C SER A 68 10.55 -0.62 4.86
N MET A 69 10.96 -1.22 3.74
CA MET A 69 11.19 -0.52 2.48
C MET A 69 10.21 -1.02 1.42
N GLN A 70 9.63 -0.09 0.66
CA GLN A 70 8.80 -0.36 -0.51
C GLN A 70 9.49 0.15 -1.78
N LEU A 71 9.51 -0.64 -2.85
CA LEU A 71 9.97 -0.16 -4.17
C LEU A 71 8.76 0.07 -5.06
N LYS A 72 8.61 1.29 -5.58
CA LYS A 72 7.76 1.54 -6.75
C LYS A 72 8.52 1.18 -8.01
N VAL A 73 8.03 0.20 -8.76
CA VAL A 73 8.68 -0.30 -9.99
C VAL A 73 8.07 0.35 -11.23
N ASP A 74 8.90 0.58 -12.25
CA ASP A 74 8.44 0.86 -13.62
C ASP A 74 7.58 -0.27 -14.18
N GLN A 75 6.75 0.03 -15.18
CA GLN A 75 5.95 -0.98 -15.90
C GLN A 75 6.82 -2.08 -16.53
N GLU A 76 7.97 -1.71 -17.09
CA GLU A 76 8.94 -2.64 -17.67
C GLU A 76 10.37 -2.13 -17.37
N PRO A 77 11.26 -2.94 -16.76
CA PRO A 77 11.11 -4.36 -16.45
C PRO A 77 10.63 -4.65 -15.01
N ARG A 78 9.32 -4.60 -14.76
CA ARG A 78 8.73 -4.76 -13.41
C ARG A 78 9.09 -6.08 -12.74
N GLY A 79 9.13 -7.18 -13.48
CA GLY A 79 9.46 -8.52 -12.95
C GLY A 79 10.89 -8.58 -12.42
N PHE A 80 11.84 -8.10 -13.22
CA PHE A 80 13.23 -8.02 -12.83
C PHE A 80 13.42 -7.09 -11.61
N LEU A 81 12.85 -5.87 -11.66
CA LEU A 81 13.01 -4.88 -10.59
C LEU A 81 12.40 -5.38 -9.26
N ALA A 82 11.19 -5.93 -9.29
CA ALA A 82 10.55 -6.51 -8.11
C ALA A 82 11.42 -7.62 -7.49
N GLN A 83 11.92 -8.54 -8.31
CA GLN A 83 12.81 -9.59 -7.85
C GLN A 83 14.10 -9.03 -7.24
N ARG A 84 14.72 -8.02 -7.87
CA ARG A 84 15.95 -7.41 -7.35
C ARG A 84 15.70 -6.71 -6.02
N ALA A 85 14.59 -6.00 -5.86
CA ALA A 85 14.26 -5.32 -4.61
C ALA A 85 13.99 -6.30 -3.47
N ILE A 86 13.14 -7.31 -3.69
CA ILE A 86 12.85 -8.37 -2.69
C ILE A 86 14.15 -9.04 -2.27
N GLY A 87 14.98 -9.39 -3.26
CA GLY A 87 16.30 -9.97 -3.03
C GLY A 87 17.23 -9.09 -2.18
N SER A 88 17.13 -7.77 -2.31
CA SER A 88 17.91 -6.78 -1.55
C SER A 88 17.39 -6.60 -0.11
N GLY A 89 16.14 -7.03 0.15
CA GLY A 89 15.49 -6.92 1.47
C GLY A 89 14.34 -5.91 1.51
N PHE A 90 13.82 -5.48 0.35
CA PHE A 90 12.56 -4.74 0.32
C PHE A 90 11.41 -5.64 0.76
N HIS A 91 10.53 -5.09 1.58
CA HIS A 91 9.42 -5.80 2.21
C HIS A 91 8.09 -5.56 1.47
N SER A 92 8.07 -4.65 0.50
CA SER A 92 6.90 -4.32 -0.29
C SER A 92 7.30 -3.92 -1.71
N ILE A 93 6.44 -4.27 -2.67
CA ILE A 93 6.55 -3.82 -4.06
C ILE A 93 5.25 -3.10 -4.43
N LEU A 94 5.38 -1.89 -4.98
CA LEU A 94 4.28 -1.14 -5.56
C LEU A 94 4.38 -1.18 -7.09
N PHE A 95 3.37 -1.79 -7.70
CA PHE A 95 3.23 -1.86 -9.15
C PHE A 95 2.33 -0.72 -9.64
N ALA A 96 2.89 0.16 -10.46
CA ALA A 96 2.14 1.19 -11.18
C ALA A 96 1.65 0.66 -12.53
N ASP A 97 0.89 1.49 -13.25
CA ASP A 97 0.56 1.27 -14.66
C ASP A 97 -0.19 -0.05 -14.97
N CYS A 98 -0.85 -0.67 -13.99
CA CYS A 98 -1.72 -1.80 -14.26
C CYS A 98 -2.96 -1.34 -15.05
N ARG A 99 -3.30 -2.06 -16.12
CA ARG A 99 -4.43 -1.74 -17.03
C ARG A 99 -5.55 -2.77 -17.01
N SER A 100 -5.33 -3.92 -16.39
CA SER A 100 -6.31 -5.00 -16.31
C SER A 100 -6.16 -5.81 -15.02
N ALA A 101 -7.17 -6.61 -14.67
CA ALA A 101 -7.03 -7.60 -13.59
C ALA A 101 -5.96 -8.65 -13.90
N ALA A 102 -5.71 -8.96 -15.19
CA ALA A 102 -4.64 -9.87 -15.60
C ALA A 102 -3.25 -9.28 -15.31
N ASP A 103 -3.04 -7.97 -15.53
CA ASP A 103 -1.79 -7.29 -15.16
C ASP A 103 -1.56 -7.37 -13.64
N VAL A 104 -2.62 -7.20 -12.86
CA VAL A 104 -2.57 -7.27 -11.39
C VAL A 104 -2.27 -8.69 -10.92
N GLN A 105 -2.88 -9.70 -11.56
CA GLN A 105 -2.56 -11.12 -11.32
C GLN A 105 -1.10 -11.42 -11.65
N GLU A 106 -0.56 -10.89 -12.75
CA GLU A 106 0.85 -11.02 -13.10
C GLU A 106 1.75 -10.40 -12.02
N CYS A 107 1.42 -9.20 -11.53
CA CYS A 107 2.16 -8.53 -10.46
C CYS A 107 2.22 -9.37 -9.17
N VAL A 108 1.10 -9.99 -8.78
CA VAL A 108 1.08 -10.94 -7.65
C VAL A 108 1.99 -12.14 -7.95
N ARG A 109 1.87 -12.75 -9.12
CA ARG A 109 2.68 -13.92 -9.49
C ARG A 109 4.17 -13.64 -9.46
N ILE A 110 4.61 -12.47 -9.92
CA ILE A 110 6.02 -12.03 -9.89
C ILE A 110 6.62 -12.09 -8.48
N VAL A 111 5.81 -11.79 -7.45
CA VAL A 111 6.25 -11.70 -6.05
C VAL A 111 6.13 -13.04 -5.33
N ARG A 112 5.11 -13.83 -5.65
CA ARG A 112 4.85 -15.12 -4.99
C ARG A 112 5.83 -16.19 -5.46
N ALA A 113 6.10 -17.13 -4.56
CA ALA A 113 7.01 -18.23 -4.83
C ALA A 113 6.53 -19.11 -5.99
N GLU A 114 7.46 -19.65 -6.77
CA GLU A 114 7.17 -20.64 -7.81
C GLU A 114 6.90 -22.02 -7.17
N THR A 115 5.73 -22.16 -6.54
CA THR A 115 5.23 -23.43 -5.98
C THR A 115 3.82 -23.72 -6.51
N PRO A 116 3.39 -25.00 -6.52
CA PRO A 116 2.01 -25.35 -6.87
C PRO A 116 0.95 -24.67 -5.99
N GLU A 117 1.28 -24.37 -4.73
CA GLU A 117 0.37 -23.71 -3.78
C GLU A 117 0.27 -22.20 -4.02
N ASP A 118 1.38 -21.56 -4.33
CA ASP A 118 1.48 -20.10 -4.43
C ASP A 118 1.22 -19.58 -5.86
N GLY A 119 1.41 -20.41 -6.89
CA GLY A 119 1.14 -20.07 -8.29
C GLY A 119 2.00 -18.94 -8.85
N GLY A 120 3.08 -18.57 -8.16
CA GLY A 120 3.95 -17.48 -8.54
C GLY A 120 5.04 -17.87 -9.52
N THR A 121 5.94 -16.93 -9.79
CA THR A 121 7.10 -17.07 -10.69
C THR A 121 8.41 -16.65 -10.01
N TYR A 122 8.36 -16.36 -8.71
CA TYR A 122 9.56 -16.05 -7.93
C TYR A 122 10.30 -17.34 -7.58
N GLY A 123 11.38 -17.61 -8.31
CA GLY A 123 12.29 -18.72 -8.05
C GLY A 123 13.33 -18.43 -6.96
N VAL A 124 14.14 -19.42 -6.62
CA VAL A 124 15.20 -19.26 -5.62
C VAL A 124 16.25 -18.24 -6.08
N ALA A 125 16.46 -17.22 -5.27
CA ALA A 125 17.50 -16.22 -5.47
C ALA A 125 18.30 -16.03 -4.17
N THR A 126 19.58 -16.43 -4.17
CA THR A 126 20.53 -16.32 -3.04
C THR A 126 21.08 -14.89 -2.91
N ARG A 127 20.17 -13.93 -2.72
CA ARG A 127 20.49 -12.50 -2.56
C ARG A 127 20.54 -12.12 -1.08
N ARG A 128 20.74 -10.84 -0.78
CA ARG A 128 20.90 -10.30 0.59
C ARG A 128 19.83 -10.77 1.58
N PHE A 129 18.57 -10.88 1.17
CA PHE A 129 17.49 -11.26 2.09
C PHE A 129 17.60 -12.69 2.64
N THR A 130 18.37 -13.57 1.97
CA THR A 130 18.48 -15.00 2.29
C THR A 130 19.91 -15.54 2.44
N TYR A 131 20.91 -14.92 1.82
CA TYR A 131 22.29 -15.41 1.77
C TYR A 131 22.41 -16.86 1.20
N MET A 132 23.63 -17.37 1.09
CA MET A 132 23.96 -18.58 0.30
C MET A 132 23.41 -19.92 0.85
N GLY A 133 22.66 -19.94 1.96
CA GLY A 133 22.26 -21.19 2.64
C GLY A 133 20.76 -21.43 2.81
N TYR A 134 19.89 -20.51 2.39
CA TYR A 134 18.47 -20.50 2.82
C TYR A 134 17.47 -20.34 1.66
N GLY A 135 17.91 -20.50 0.42
CA GLY A 135 17.03 -20.48 -0.74
C GLY A 135 16.15 -21.74 -0.80
N GLY A 136 14.85 -21.58 -1.04
CA GLY A 136 13.93 -22.70 -1.30
C GLY A 136 13.47 -23.49 -0.07
N THR A 137 13.79 -23.06 1.15
CA THR A 137 13.24 -23.65 2.37
C THR A 137 11.77 -23.25 2.60
N LYS A 138 11.07 -23.87 3.55
CA LYS A 138 9.70 -23.46 3.91
C LYS A 138 9.66 -22.02 4.41
N GLU A 139 10.68 -21.61 5.14
CA GLU A 139 10.84 -20.24 5.64
C GLU A 139 11.04 -19.26 4.48
N TYR A 140 11.69 -19.68 3.40
CA TYR A 140 11.89 -18.89 2.18
C TYR A 140 10.58 -18.60 1.48
N VAL A 141 9.82 -19.66 1.24
CA VAL A 141 8.48 -19.57 0.66
C VAL A 141 7.59 -18.69 1.53
N GLN A 142 7.63 -18.86 2.85
CA GLN A 142 6.87 -18.03 3.78
C GLN A 142 7.28 -16.55 3.72
N ALA A 143 8.57 -16.24 3.64
CA ALA A 143 9.03 -14.86 3.49
C ALA A 143 8.52 -14.21 2.20
N LEU A 144 8.44 -14.95 1.09
CA LEU A 144 7.85 -14.47 -0.16
C LEU A 144 6.33 -14.25 -0.06
N ARG A 145 5.61 -15.11 0.67
CA ARG A 145 4.19 -14.88 1.00
C ARG A 145 3.99 -13.62 1.83
N ASP A 146 4.94 -13.32 2.72
CA ASP A 146 4.87 -12.16 3.59
C ASP A 146 5.22 -10.84 2.88
N ILE A 147 5.86 -10.84 1.70
CA ILE A 147 6.06 -9.62 0.89
C ILE A 147 4.70 -8.98 0.59
N VAL A 148 4.61 -7.67 0.85
CA VAL A 148 3.41 -6.87 0.61
C VAL A 148 3.36 -6.50 -0.89
N VAL A 149 2.24 -6.80 -1.53
CA VAL A 149 1.97 -6.44 -2.92
C VAL A 149 1.02 -5.26 -2.92
N ALA A 150 1.52 -4.11 -3.34
CA ALA A 150 0.74 -2.91 -3.55
C ALA A 150 0.52 -2.68 -5.05
N ILE A 151 -0.66 -2.19 -5.42
CA ILE A 151 -0.97 -1.76 -6.79
C ILE A 151 -1.42 -0.31 -6.81
N MET A 152 -1.09 0.40 -7.88
CA MET A 152 -1.64 1.72 -8.14
C MET A 152 -2.84 1.62 -9.08
N ILE A 153 -3.95 2.24 -8.69
CA ILE A 153 -5.14 2.42 -9.52
C ILE A 153 -5.09 3.84 -10.08
N GLU A 154 -4.91 3.93 -11.40
CA GLU A 154 -4.67 5.20 -12.09
C GLU A 154 -4.97 5.19 -13.58
N LYS A 155 -4.98 4.01 -14.22
CA LYS A 155 -5.32 3.87 -15.64
C LYS A 155 -6.81 3.61 -15.82
N PRO A 156 -7.42 4.07 -16.92
CA PRO A 156 -8.84 3.82 -17.20
C PRO A 156 -9.22 2.36 -17.06
N GLY A 157 -8.42 1.45 -17.64
CA GLY A 157 -8.71 0.01 -17.57
C GLY A 157 -8.87 -0.53 -16.14
N THR A 158 -8.01 -0.14 -15.19
CA THR A 158 -8.13 -0.59 -13.79
C THR A 158 -9.19 0.17 -12.99
N VAL A 159 -9.55 1.39 -13.40
CA VAL A 159 -10.63 2.15 -12.77
C VAL A 159 -11.99 1.63 -13.23
N ASP A 160 -12.15 1.36 -14.51
CA ASP A 160 -13.40 0.93 -15.13
C ASP A 160 -13.77 -0.49 -14.68
N THR A 161 -12.78 -1.34 -14.37
CA THR A 161 -12.97 -2.71 -13.86
C THR A 161 -12.51 -2.89 -12.41
N LEU A 162 -12.65 -1.84 -11.59
CA LEU A 162 -12.12 -1.83 -10.23
C LEU A 162 -12.58 -3.03 -9.37
N GLU A 163 -13.85 -3.44 -9.47
CA GLU A 163 -14.34 -4.61 -8.72
C GLU A 163 -13.61 -5.90 -9.09
N GLU A 164 -13.33 -6.12 -10.38
CA GLU A 164 -12.56 -7.25 -10.87
C GLU A 164 -11.11 -7.19 -10.36
N VAL A 165 -10.50 -6.00 -10.43
CA VAL A 165 -9.14 -5.77 -9.93
C VAL A 165 -9.03 -6.03 -8.43
N LEU A 166 -9.99 -5.55 -7.64
CA LEU A 166 -10.03 -5.76 -6.18
C LEU A 166 -10.34 -7.21 -5.79
N SER A 167 -10.90 -8.00 -6.71
CA SER A 167 -11.14 -9.44 -6.51
C SER A 167 -9.88 -10.30 -6.65
N VAL A 168 -8.78 -9.73 -7.21
CA VAL A 168 -7.51 -10.45 -7.38
C VAL A 168 -6.90 -10.76 -6.02
N LYS A 169 -6.81 -12.06 -5.71
CA LYS A 169 -6.19 -12.54 -4.48
C LYS A 169 -4.69 -12.22 -4.46
N GLY A 170 -4.21 -11.82 -3.28
CA GLY A 170 -2.79 -11.57 -3.04
C GLY A 170 -2.35 -10.12 -3.24
N VAL A 171 -3.27 -9.22 -3.63
CA VAL A 171 -3.10 -7.76 -3.50
C VAL A 171 -3.37 -7.37 -2.05
N ASP A 172 -2.46 -6.62 -1.45
CA ASP A 172 -2.50 -6.26 -0.03
C ASP A 172 -2.85 -4.79 0.19
N VAL A 173 -2.40 -3.91 -0.72
CA VAL A 173 -2.58 -2.47 -0.63
C VAL A 173 -2.96 -1.90 -1.99
N VAL A 174 -3.88 -0.94 -1.99
CA VAL A 174 -4.28 -0.20 -3.19
C VAL A 174 -3.98 1.27 -2.98
N GLN A 175 -3.23 1.85 -3.91
CA GLN A 175 -2.84 3.27 -3.89
C GLN A 175 -3.49 4.00 -5.07
N TRP A 176 -3.99 5.21 -4.84
CA TRP A 176 -4.61 6.01 -5.90
C TRP A 176 -3.61 6.96 -6.57
N GLY A 177 -3.38 6.75 -7.87
CA GLY A 177 -2.52 7.60 -8.71
C GLY A 177 -3.30 8.75 -9.34
N GLY A 178 -3.76 9.69 -8.51
CA GLY A 178 -4.65 10.77 -8.97
C GLY A 178 -4.10 11.64 -10.11
N SER A 179 -2.78 11.73 -10.22
CA SER A 179 -2.03 12.39 -11.29
C SER A 179 -2.30 11.81 -12.67
N ASP A 180 -2.21 10.50 -12.77
CA ASP A 180 -2.31 9.76 -14.00
C ASP A 180 -3.78 9.55 -14.37
N TYR A 181 -4.62 9.34 -13.36
CA TYR A 181 -6.07 9.36 -13.52
C TYR A 181 -6.56 10.66 -14.18
N SER A 182 -6.08 11.80 -13.67
CA SER A 182 -6.38 13.14 -14.21
C SER A 182 -6.01 13.24 -15.69
N MET A 183 -4.82 12.76 -16.04
CA MET A 183 -4.30 12.80 -17.41
C MET A 183 -5.19 11.97 -18.35
N ALA A 184 -5.53 10.74 -17.96
CA ALA A 184 -6.33 9.85 -18.77
C ALA A 184 -7.76 10.36 -18.99
N HIS A 185 -8.33 11.02 -17.98
CA HIS A 185 -9.70 11.57 -18.03
C HIS A 185 -9.74 13.02 -18.49
N ARG A 186 -8.61 13.58 -18.99
CA ARG A 186 -8.46 14.98 -19.40
C ARG A 186 -9.02 15.98 -18.38
N THR A 187 -8.96 15.62 -17.11
CA THR A 187 -9.50 16.41 -16.00
C THR A 187 -8.31 16.95 -15.23
N SER A 188 -8.21 18.27 -15.02
CA SER A 188 -7.08 18.81 -14.27
C SER A 188 -7.07 18.27 -12.83
N ARG A 189 -5.90 17.97 -12.23
CA ARG A 189 -5.80 17.56 -10.81
C ARG A 189 -6.58 18.51 -9.89
N ARG A 190 -6.56 19.81 -10.20
CA ARG A 190 -7.27 20.85 -9.43
C ARG A 190 -8.79 20.68 -9.46
N ALA A 191 -9.36 20.17 -10.56
CA ALA A 191 -10.78 19.91 -10.68
C ALA A 191 -11.24 18.68 -9.87
N LEU A 192 -10.39 17.66 -9.74
CA LEU A 192 -10.66 16.47 -8.92
C LEU A 192 -10.82 16.79 -7.42
N PHE A 193 -10.14 17.84 -6.95
CA PHE A 193 -10.16 18.26 -5.54
C PHE A 193 -10.95 19.57 -5.29
N ALA A 194 -11.63 20.11 -6.30
CA ALA A 194 -12.48 21.29 -6.11
C ALA A 194 -13.72 20.96 -5.26
N PRO A 195 -14.22 21.90 -4.42
CA PRO A 195 -15.51 21.73 -3.74
C PRO A 195 -16.63 21.59 -4.78
N ALA A 196 -17.56 20.67 -4.53
CA ALA A 196 -18.55 20.25 -5.52
C ALA A 196 -19.45 21.40 -5.97
N THR A 197 -19.47 21.68 -7.26
CA THR A 197 -20.67 22.17 -7.94
C THR A 197 -21.48 20.95 -8.37
N SER A 198 -22.77 20.95 -8.09
CA SER A 198 -23.72 19.85 -8.32
C SER A 198 -23.58 19.19 -9.69
N GLY A 199 -23.06 17.95 -9.74
CA GLY A 199 -23.01 17.12 -10.95
C GLY A 199 -21.81 16.17 -11.04
N GLY A 200 -21.96 14.97 -10.46
CA GLY A 200 -21.31 13.69 -10.80
C GLY A 200 -19.79 13.58 -11.04
N VAL A 201 -19.07 12.97 -10.09
CA VAL A 201 -18.00 11.93 -10.28
C VAL A 201 -17.91 11.12 -8.96
N PRO A 202 -17.86 9.77 -8.96
CA PRO A 202 -17.61 8.99 -7.75
C PRO A 202 -16.22 9.33 -7.15
N ARG A 203 -16.14 9.61 -5.85
CA ARG A 203 -14.87 9.96 -5.17
C ARG A 203 -14.32 8.79 -4.36
N VAL A 204 -13.04 8.47 -4.55
CA VAL A 204 -12.19 7.75 -3.59
C VAL A 204 -11.30 8.79 -2.88
N ARG A 205 -11.27 8.81 -1.54
CA ARG A 205 -10.45 9.74 -0.75
C ARG A 205 -9.05 9.17 -0.55
N ASN A 206 -8.02 9.92 -0.96
CA ASN A 206 -6.63 9.64 -0.62
C ASN A 206 -6.27 10.22 0.76
N GLY A 207 -5.57 9.43 1.59
CA GLY A 207 -4.88 9.92 2.77
C GLY A 207 -3.60 10.67 2.38
N HIS A 208 -3.59 11.98 2.66
CA HIS A 208 -2.42 12.88 2.68
C HIS A 208 -1.53 13.04 1.44
N GLN A 209 -1.75 14.14 0.69
CA GLN A 209 -0.71 14.85 -0.08
C GLN A 209 -0.88 16.39 -0.11
N ASP A 210 -1.59 17.01 0.84
CA ASP A 210 -1.68 18.48 0.89
C ASP A 210 -0.59 19.09 1.78
N GLY A 211 0.65 19.04 1.28
CA GLY A 211 1.69 19.99 1.63
C GLY A 211 1.46 21.31 0.89
N ARG A 212 0.57 22.16 1.40
CA ARG A 212 0.53 23.59 1.04
C ARG A 212 0.54 24.45 2.30
N ALA A 213 1.74 24.70 2.82
CA ALA A 213 1.99 25.89 3.62
C ALA A 213 2.26 27.07 2.67
N ALA A 214 1.38 28.07 2.68
CA ALA A 214 1.73 29.44 2.32
C ALA A 214 1.81 30.25 3.63
N PRO A 215 2.71 31.24 3.75
CA PRO A 215 3.26 31.65 5.03
C PRO A 215 2.28 32.56 5.77
N ARG A 216 1.94 32.19 7.01
CA ARG A 216 1.56 33.16 8.03
C ARG A 216 2.39 32.89 9.27
N ARG A 217 3.16 33.90 9.67
CA ARG A 217 3.76 33.98 11.01
C ARG A 217 2.62 33.90 12.01
N ASP A 218 2.60 32.86 12.84
CA ASP A 218 2.50 33.04 14.29
C ASP A 218 2.90 31.77 15.04
N ARG A 219 3.61 31.98 16.14
CA ARG A 219 4.04 30.95 17.09
C ARG A 219 2.82 30.47 17.89
N HIS A 220 2.61 29.16 18.01
CA HIS A 220 2.38 28.42 19.28
C HIS A 220 1.89 26.98 19.02
N ARG A 221 2.19 26.12 20.00
CA ARG A 221 2.00 24.66 20.11
C ARG A 221 0.56 24.18 19.88
N GLY A 222 0.40 22.91 19.49
CA GLY A 222 -0.84 22.15 19.67
C GLY A 222 -0.77 20.72 19.10
N SER A 223 -0.66 19.73 19.99
CA SER A 223 -0.75 18.28 19.75
C SER A 223 -2.18 17.83 19.40
N GLY A 224 -2.32 16.83 18.54
CA GLY A 224 -3.62 16.23 18.18
C GLY A 224 -3.75 14.78 18.67
N GLU A 225 -4.57 14.55 19.69
CA GLU A 225 -5.07 13.25 20.16
C GLU A 225 -6.33 12.81 19.37
N VAL A 226 -6.61 11.51 19.33
CA VAL A 226 -7.91 10.94 18.90
C VAL A 226 -8.40 9.93 19.94
N LEU A 227 -9.58 10.17 20.52
CA LEU A 227 -10.22 9.34 21.56
C LEU A 227 -11.22 8.30 21.00
N PRO A 228 -11.43 7.15 21.68
CA PRO A 228 -12.48 6.17 21.36
C PRO A 228 -13.84 6.48 22.04
N ARG A 229 -14.93 5.96 21.49
CA ARG A 229 -16.30 6.12 22.03
C ARG A 229 -16.69 5.01 23.01
N HIS A 230 -16.89 5.36 24.29
CA HIS A 230 -18.16 5.20 25.05
C HIS A 230 -18.02 5.71 26.50
N GLY A 231 -18.81 6.73 26.87
CA GLY A 231 -18.97 7.24 28.25
C GLY A 231 -19.64 8.62 28.29
N ARG A 232 -20.70 8.80 29.08
CA ARG A 232 -21.55 10.02 29.15
C ARG A 232 -20.79 11.22 29.80
N PRO A 233 -21.18 12.49 29.50
CA PRO A 233 -20.36 13.66 29.83
C PRO A 233 -20.71 14.32 31.17
N ALA A 234 -19.69 14.90 31.82
CA ALA A 234 -19.87 16.00 32.77
C ALA A 234 -19.45 17.32 32.11
N PHE A 235 -20.28 18.36 32.33
CA PHE A 235 -20.23 19.73 31.83
C PHE A 235 -18.85 20.39 31.66
N LEU A 236 -18.57 21.00 30.49
CA LEU A 236 -18.44 22.47 30.34
C LEU A 236 -18.39 22.92 28.85
N ARG A 237 -19.05 24.06 28.59
CA ARG A 237 -19.14 24.93 27.38
C ARG A 237 -17.78 25.17 26.65
N ARG A 238 -17.63 25.46 25.34
CA ARG A 238 -18.45 26.14 24.30
C ARG A 238 -17.84 25.87 22.89
N HIS A 239 -18.70 25.66 21.89
CA HIS A 239 -18.58 25.71 20.41
C HIS A 239 -17.23 25.91 19.68
N ARG A 240 -16.96 25.04 18.68
CA ARG A 240 -17.10 25.32 17.23
C ARG A 240 -17.05 24.01 16.40
N HIS A 241 -17.66 24.06 15.22
CA HIS A 241 -17.98 22.95 14.30
C HIS A 241 -16.83 21.97 14.00
N HIS A 242 -17.10 20.68 14.13
CA HIS A 242 -16.36 19.59 13.47
C HIS A 242 -17.37 18.64 12.82
N ASP A 243 -17.32 18.53 11.49
CA ASP A 243 -17.95 17.43 10.76
C ASP A 243 -17.15 16.13 11.00
N PRO A 244 -17.81 14.98 11.22
CA PRO A 244 -17.14 13.69 11.38
C PRO A 244 -16.54 13.15 10.07
N ALA A 245 -15.52 12.30 10.19
CA ALA A 245 -14.83 11.63 9.08
C ALA A 245 -15.77 10.70 8.26
N PRO A 246 -15.55 10.53 6.94
CA PRO A 246 -16.41 9.68 6.12
C PRO A 246 -16.11 8.19 6.34
N VAL A 247 -17.20 7.44 6.47
CA VAL A 247 -17.27 5.98 6.47
C VAL A 247 -17.51 5.53 5.02
N VAL A 248 -16.77 4.53 4.53
CA VAL A 248 -17.16 3.76 3.34
C VAL A 248 -17.79 2.48 3.86
N GLU A 249 -19.11 2.37 3.73
CA GLU A 249 -19.83 1.14 4.05
C GLU A 249 -19.63 0.15 2.90
N ILE A 250 -19.00 -0.99 3.21
CA ILE A 250 -19.08 -2.19 2.37
C ILE A 250 -20.44 -2.82 2.71
N PRO A 251 -21.32 -3.10 1.73
CA PRO A 251 -22.55 -3.83 2.00
C PRO A 251 -22.20 -5.20 2.59
N GLY A 252 -22.38 -5.36 3.90
CA GLY A 252 -22.32 -6.64 4.56
C GLY A 252 -23.45 -7.50 4.05
N GLY A 253 -23.12 -8.66 3.48
CA GLY A 253 -24.08 -9.74 3.26
C GLY A 253 -24.63 -10.20 4.61
N GLY A 254 -25.71 -9.58 5.06
CA GLY A 254 -26.51 -10.04 6.18
C GLY A 254 -27.19 -11.37 5.82
N PRO A 255 -27.45 -12.23 6.83
CA PRO A 255 -27.90 -13.59 6.60
C PRO A 255 -29.32 -13.59 6.04
N ALA A 256 -29.52 -14.29 4.93
CA ALA A 256 -30.86 -14.61 4.44
C ALA A 256 -31.57 -15.49 5.49
N GLN A 257 -32.45 -14.88 6.28
CA GLN A 257 -33.41 -15.60 7.10
C GLN A 257 -34.58 -16.08 6.22
N GLY A 258 -34.68 -17.40 6.08
CA GLY A 258 -35.94 -18.11 6.30
C GLY A 258 -36.91 -18.24 5.12
N SER A 259 -36.85 -19.39 4.44
CA SER A 259 -38.05 -20.16 4.14
C SER A 259 -37.81 -21.65 4.46
N ARG A 260 -38.87 -22.28 4.99
CA ARG A 260 -38.91 -23.49 5.82
C ARG A 260 -38.78 -24.82 5.03
N PRO A 261 -38.64 -25.97 5.73
CA PRO A 261 -38.08 -27.20 5.18
C PRO A 261 -39.12 -28.06 4.45
N LEU A 262 -38.66 -28.86 3.49
CA LEU A 262 -39.37 -30.05 3.01
C LEU A 262 -38.44 -31.26 3.04
N THR A 263 -38.85 -32.18 3.90
CA THR A 263 -38.41 -33.54 4.15
C THR A 263 -38.46 -34.48 2.93
N HIS A 264 -37.53 -35.44 2.95
CA HIS A 264 -37.57 -36.81 2.37
C HIS A 264 -37.69 -36.98 0.85
N LEU A 265 -36.69 -37.64 0.23
CA LEU A 265 -36.81 -39.06 -0.16
C LEU A 265 -35.44 -39.67 -0.51
N ARG A 266 -35.32 -40.97 -0.18
CA ARG A 266 -34.21 -41.88 -0.47
C ARG A 266 -34.05 -42.15 -1.97
N ALA A 267 -32.81 -42.33 -2.42
CA ALA A 267 -32.29 -43.55 -3.07
C ALA A 267 -30.75 -43.45 -3.11
#